data_AF-A0AAD4CGF8-F1
#
_entry.id   AF-A0AAD4CGF8-F1
#
_cell.length_a   1.000
_cell.length_b   1.000
_cell.length_c   1.000
_cell.angle_alpha   90.00
_cell.angle_beta   90.00
_cell.angle_gamma   90.00
#
_symmetry.space_group_name_H-M   'P 1'
#
loop_
_entity.id
_entity.type
_entity.pdbx_description
1 polymer ?
#
loop_
_entity_poly.entity_id
_entity_poly.type
_entity_poly.pdbx_seq_one_letter_code
_entity_poly.pdbx_strand_id
1 'polypeptide(L)'
;MKTRVHILCEVISSSEGVSTILDERLRGLSDLRQLDVLTDILTGISEVDERSAELVYAAWTKLYEGSLWAFKYESLDQYRQLISYRDTVRPILRRFKKSDRSKASSMQTIERSWKQPVAQVIPHRIRPSAWSKHLLFTLATLSRIKPRQEAVMLLEASVNNRPPRSRQTSNLMASDVNRVLEQVSTHEHKVPNNSSPRSSRLSEKSSSKDFISPSSSPVASISGFNYTASDANLSNLSSSSDGETTLCSPSSMGCECSPICLPLMILLSSNPPDIREELVLGLFRWAQSVSWSSLCLWHMQCLAAFKFGDQAFFWAQSEIIHHLEQVLLEHIITEEDLTSNLLCM
;
A
#
# COMPACT_ATOMS: atom_id res chain seq x y z
N MET A 1 -4.94 -9.17 -8.65
CA MET A 1 -4.79 -7.94 -7.82
C MET A 1 -6.00 -7.70 -6.92
N LYS A 2 -7.24 -7.80 -7.42
CA LYS A 2 -8.48 -7.65 -6.61
C LYS A 2 -8.54 -8.58 -5.38
N THR A 3 -8.07 -9.82 -5.50
CA THR A 3 -8.02 -10.79 -4.39
C THR A 3 -7.08 -10.41 -3.25
N ARG A 4 -6.04 -9.59 -3.51
CA ARG A 4 -4.99 -9.27 -2.51
C ARG A 4 -5.41 -8.22 -1.51
N VAL A 5 -6.12 -7.20 -1.99
CA VAL A 5 -6.59 -6.10 -1.15
C VAL A 5 -7.79 -6.57 -0.32
N HIS A 6 -8.66 -7.41 -0.88
CA HIS A 6 -9.82 -7.94 -0.19
C HIS A 6 -9.42 -8.76 1.06
N ILE A 7 -8.49 -9.72 0.93
CA ILE A 7 -8.07 -10.56 2.06
C ILE A 7 -7.41 -9.72 3.15
N LEU A 8 -6.56 -8.74 2.80
CA LEU A 8 -5.92 -7.89 3.80
C LEU A 8 -6.89 -6.93 4.48
N CYS A 9 -7.87 -6.39 3.76
CA CYS A 9 -8.93 -5.57 4.36
C CYS A 9 -9.84 -6.40 5.29
N GLU A 10 -10.26 -7.59 4.85
CA GLU A 10 -11.11 -8.50 5.60
C GLU A 10 -10.44 -8.98 6.90
N VAL A 11 -9.13 -9.28 6.84
CA VAL A 11 -8.32 -9.64 8.01
C VAL A 11 -8.11 -8.45 8.97
N ILE A 12 -8.03 -7.22 8.47
CA ILE A 12 -7.88 -6.02 9.32
C ILE A 12 -9.23 -5.63 9.97
N SER A 13 -10.36 -5.99 9.36
CA SER A 13 -11.70 -5.60 9.80
C SER A 13 -12.45 -6.65 10.62
N SER A 14 -12.01 -7.91 10.65
CA SER A 14 -12.69 -8.98 11.40
C SER A 14 -12.27 -9.05 12.88
N SER A 15 -13.23 -9.34 13.76
CA SER A 15 -12.99 -9.67 15.18
C SER A 15 -12.53 -11.12 15.39
N GLU A 16 -12.63 -11.97 14.36
CA GLU A 16 -12.10 -13.33 14.40
C GLU A 16 -10.57 -13.36 14.28
N GLY A 17 -9.96 -14.44 14.77
CA GLY A 17 -8.52 -14.61 14.69
C GLY A 17 -8.02 -14.59 13.24
N VAL A 18 -6.93 -13.86 12.98
CA VAL A 18 -6.27 -13.80 11.66
C VAL A 18 -5.94 -15.21 11.12
N SER A 19 -5.59 -16.13 12.01
CA SER A 19 -5.29 -17.53 11.65
C SER A 19 -6.53 -18.28 11.14
N THR A 20 -7.69 -18.12 11.80
CA THR A 20 -8.91 -18.82 11.42
C THR A 20 -9.42 -18.37 10.05
N ILE A 21 -9.35 -17.07 9.76
CA ILE A 21 -9.71 -16.52 8.43
C ILE A 21 -8.77 -17.05 7.34
N LEU A 22 -7.47 -17.12 7.63
CA LEU A 22 -6.51 -17.66 6.68
C LEU A 22 -6.77 -19.16 6.42
N ASP A 23 -6.99 -19.94 7.47
CA ASP A 23 -7.25 -21.38 7.37
C ASP A 23 -8.55 -21.67 6.61
N GLU A 24 -9.60 -20.91 6.88
CA GLU A 24 -10.86 -20.99 6.14
C GLU A 24 -10.67 -20.62 4.67
N ARG A 25 -9.85 -19.61 4.38
CA ARG A 25 -9.61 -19.16 2.99
C ARG A 25 -8.74 -20.13 2.19
N LEU A 26 -7.85 -20.84 2.85
CA LEU A 26 -7.03 -21.90 2.24
C LEU A 26 -7.80 -23.22 2.13
N ARG A 27 -8.84 -23.42 2.95
CA ARG A 27 -9.67 -24.63 2.93
C ARG A 27 -10.30 -24.84 1.56
N GLY A 28 -10.15 -26.05 1.03
CA GLY A 28 -10.70 -26.44 -0.27
C GLY A 28 -9.87 -26.00 -1.49
N LEU A 29 -8.77 -25.25 -1.30
CA LEU A 29 -7.80 -24.99 -2.36
C LEU A 29 -6.78 -26.12 -2.45
N SER A 30 -6.37 -26.49 -3.67
CA SER A 30 -5.22 -27.39 -3.89
C SER A 30 -3.93 -26.77 -3.34
N ASP A 31 -2.96 -27.58 -2.91
CA ASP A 31 -1.66 -27.13 -2.37
C ASP A 31 -0.98 -26.06 -3.23
N LEU A 32 -0.98 -26.24 -4.55
CA LEU A 32 -0.38 -25.28 -5.48
C LEU A 32 -1.06 -23.91 -5.42
N ARG A 33 -2.39 -23.89 -5.26
CA ARG A 33 -3.17 -22.66 -5.08
C ARG A 33 -3.00 -22.05 -3.70
N GLN A 34 -2.88 -22.86 -2.66
CA GLN A 34 -2.55 -22.37 -1.32
C GLN A 34 -1.19 -21.66 -1.32
N LEU A 35 -0.17 -22.27 -1.94
CA LEU A 35 1.14 -21.68 -2.10
C LEU A 35 1.10 -20.36 -2.88
N ASP A 36 0.35 -20.30 -3.99
CA ASP A 36 0.16 -19.07 -4.77
C ASP A 36 -0.44 -17.95 -3.89
N VAL A 37 -1.49 -18.25 -3.12
CA VAL A 37 -2.16 -17.29 -2.24
C VAL A 37 -1.23 -16.80 -1.13
N LEU A 38 -0.53 -17.72 -0.46
CA LEU A 38 0.42 -17.39 0.61
C LEU A 38 1.58 -16.54 0.06
N THR A 39 2.13 -16.89 -1.10
CA THR A 39 3.17 -16.10 -1.77
C THR A 39 2.64 -14.71 -2.13
N ASP A 40 1.39 -14.60 -2.58
CA ASP A 40 0.71 -13.34 -2.84
C ASP A 40 0.60 -12.47 -1.59
N ILE A 41 0.21 -13.03 -0.44
CA ILE A 41 0.13 -12.32 0.83
C ILE A 41 1.53 -11.86 1.27
N LEU A 42 2.50 -12.78 1.32
CA LEU A 42 3.86 -12.50 1.81
C LEU A 42 4.61 -11.47 0.97
N THR A 43 4.38 -11.45 -0.34
CA THR A 43 5.00 -10.45 -1.23
C THR A 43 4.23 -9.13 -1.25
N GLY A 44 2.90 -9.17 -1.08
CA GLY A 44 2.04 -7.98 -1.08
C GLY A 44 2.11 -7.16 0.21
N ILE A 45 2.43 -7.79 1.34
CA ILE A 45 2.43 -7.10 2.65
C ILE A 45 3.38 -5.90 2.70
N SER A 46 4.51 -5.97 1.99
CA SER A 46 5.47 -4.87 1.91
C SER A 46 4.90 -3.64 1.18
N GLU A 47 4.08 -3.84 0.14
CA GLU A 47 3.41 -2.77 -0.58
C GLU A 47 2.29 -2.15 0.28
N VAL A 48 1.59 -2.98 1.06
CA VAL A 48 0.53 -2.51 1.97
C VAL A 48 1.11 -1.74 3.16
N ASP A 49 2.20 -2.19 3.78
CA ASP A 49 2.91 -1.44 4.82
C ASP A 49 3.43 -0.10 4.29
N GLU A 50 3.93 -0.07 3.05
CA GLU A 50 4.42 1.18 2.46
C GLU A 50 3.28 2.19 2.24
N ARG A 51 2.14 1.74 1.71
CA ARG A 51 0.95 2.60 1.51
C ARG A 51 0.31 3.03 2.82
N SER A 52 0.24 2.15 3.82
CA SER A 52 -0.29 2.52 5.14
C SER A 52 0.61 3.56 5.81
N ALA A 53 1.93 3.43 5.68
CA ALA A 53 2.86 4.41 6.20
C ALA A 53 2.76 5.77 5.46
N GLU A 54 2.53 5.76 4.16
CA GLU A 54 2.23 6.95 3.35
C GLU A 54 0.94 7.65 3.81
N LEU A 55 -0.12 6.88 4.03
CA LEU A 55 -1.40 7.39 4.53
C LEU A 55 -1.24 8.04 5.92
N VAL A 56 -0.55 7.37 6.85
CA VAL A 56 -0.24 7.91 8.17
C VAL A 56 0.56 9.20 8.05
N TYR A 57 1.51 9.27 7.10
CA TYR A 57 2.28 10.48 6.83
C TYR A 57 1.42 11.63 6.30
N ALA A 58 0.55 11.37 5.33
CA ALA A 58 -0.36 12.37 4.77
C ALA A 58 -1.35 12.89 5.83
N ALA A 59 -1.93 11.98 6.61
CA ALA A 59 -2.85 12.32 7.71
C ALA A 59 -2.16 13.18 8.78
N TRP A 60 -0.95 12.77 9.22
CA TRP A 60 -0.17 13.55 10.19
C TRP A 60 0.19 14.94 9.65
N THR A 61 0.59 15.04 8.38
CA THR A 61 0.93 16.30 7.74
C THR A 61 -0.27 17.24 7.69
N LYS A 62 -1.45 16.74 7.25
CA LYS A 62 -2.69 17.53 7.25
C LYS A 62 -3.12 17.99 8.64
N LEU A 63 -3.02 17.10 9.63
CA LEU A 63 -3.32 17.44 11.01
C LEU A 63 -2.40 18.54 11.56
N TYR A 64 -1.10 18.44 11.25
CA TYR A 64 -0.09 19.39 11.71
C TYR A 64 -0.23 20.75 11.02
N GLU A 65 -0.31 20.78 9.69
CA GLU A 65 -0.45 22.00 8.89
C GLU A 65 -1.75 22.75 9.21
N GLY A 66 -2.87 22.02 9.32
CA GLY A 66 -4.16 22.60 9.67
C GLY A 66 -4.33 22.89 11.15
N SER A 67 -3.33 22.58 11.98
CA SER A 67 -3.42 22.65 13.45
C SER A 67 -4.71 22.03 14.01
N LEU A 68 -5.20 20.94 13.40
CA LEU A 68 -6.52 20.37 13.72
C LEU A 68 -6.63 19.85 15.16
N TRP A 69 -5.51 19.62 15.81
CA TRP A 69 -5.45 19.27 17.23
C TRP A 69 -5.93 20.43 18.14
N ALA A 70 -5.78 21.69 17.72
CA ALA A 70 -6.11 22.86 18.53
C ALA A 70 -7.61 23.03 18.80
N PHE A 71 -8.48 22.34 18.05
CA PHE A 71 -9.93 22.36 18.29
C PHE A 71 -10.34 21.68 19.60
N LYS A 72 -9.51 20.76 20.12
CA LYS A 72 -9.85 19.94 21.29
C LYS A 72 -8.75 19.87 22.36
N TYR A 73 -7.51 20.15 21.98
CA TYR A 73 -6.35 20.00 22.86
C TYR A 73 -5.62 21.33 23.02
N GLU A 74 -5.17 21.61 24.24
CA GLU A 74 -4.48 22.86 24.60
C GLU A 74 -3.10 22.97 23.95
N SER A 75 -2.48 21.82 23.65
CA SER A 75 -1.17 21.75 23.00
C SER A 75 -1.06 20.53 22.08
N LEU A 76 -0.17 20.63 21.09
CA LEU A 76 0.17 19.51 20.23
C LEU A 76 0.76 18.34 21.02
N ASP A 77 1.46 18.60 22.12
CA ASP A 77 2.06 17.56 22.95
C ASP A 77 1.00 16.76 23.72
N GLN A 78 -0.08 17.40 24.17
CA GLN A 78 -1.24 16.70 24.74
C GLN A 78 -1.86 15.74 23.71
N TYR A 79 -2.06 16.20 22.47
CA TYR A 79 -2.56 15.33 21.39
C TYR A 79 -1.60 14.19 21.08
N ARG A 80 -0.28 14.45 21.04
CA ARG A 80 0.75 13.43 20.83
C ARG A 80 0.74 12.36 21.90
N GLN A 81 0.50 12.71 23.16
CA GLN A 81 0.39 11.74 24.25
C GLN A 81 -0.84 10.84 24.06
N LEU A 82 -1.99 11.42 23.72
CA LEU A 82 -3.24 10.69 23.50
C LEU A 82 -3.11 9.57 22.45
N ILE A 83 -2.46 9.86 21.32
CA ILE A 83 -2.29 8.89 20.23
C ILE A 83 -1.03 8.03 20.37
N SER A 84 -0.34 8.10 21.52
CA SER A 84 0.95 7.45 21.75
C SER A 84 1.96 7.74 20.63
N TYR A 85 2.06 9.01 20.20
CA TYR A 85 2.81 9.43 19.02
C TYR A 85 4.25 8.91 19.01
N ARG A 86 4.92 8.92 20.17
CA ARG A 86 6.32 8.51 20.28
C ARG A 86 6.54 7.05 19.88
N ASP A 87 5.62 6.18 20.28
CA ASP A 87 5.79 4.72 20.23
C ASP A 87 5.07 4.11 19.01
N THR A 88 3.95 4.70 18.59
CA THR A 88 3.12 4.17 17.48
C THR A 88 3.36 4.94 16.17
N VAL A 89 3.12 6.26 16.18
CA VAL A 89 3.08 7.05 14.94
C VAL A 89 4.48 7.41 14.44
N ARG A 90 5.35 7.90 15.33
CA ARG A 90 6.69 8.38 14.99
C ARG A 90 7.57 7.33 14.31
N PRO A 91 7.59 6.05 14.72
CA PRO A 91 8.35 5.02 14.01
C PRO A 91 7.85 4.83 12.57
N ILE A 92 6.53 4.81 12.35
CA ILE A 92 5.92 4.67 11.02
C ILE A 92 6.35 5.85 10.13
N LEU A 93 6.22 7.09 10.62
CA LEU A 93 6.64 8.29 9.89
C LEU A 93 8.13 8.26 9.53
N ARG A 94 8.98 7.79 10.45
CA ARG A 94 10.43 7.66 10.20
C ARG A 94 10.73 6.61 9.15
N ARG A 95 10.07 5.44 9.18
CA ARG A 95 10.23 4.40 8.15
C ARG A 95 9.80 4.93 6.79
N PHE A 96 8.64 5.58 6.71
CA PHE A 96 8.13 6.17 5.47
C PHE A 96 9.13 7.18 4.88
N LYS A 97 9.54 8.20 5.66
CA LYS A 97 10.52 9.21 5.20
C LYS A 97 11.83 8.57 4.74
N LYS A 98 12.31 7.53 5.41
CA LYS A 98 13.52 6.80 5.00
C LYS A 98 13.30 6.05 3.68
N SER A 99 12.15 5.41 3.49
CA SER A 99 11.80 4.75 2.23
C SER A 99 11.71 5.76 1.09
N ASP A 100 10.99 6.86 1.31
CA ASP A 100 10.76 7.91 0.31
C ASP A 100 12.07 8.56 -0.16
N ARG A 101 12.96 8.92 0.76
CA ARG A 101 14.32 9.40 0.41
C ARG A 101 15.11 8.39 -0.42
N SER A 102 14.98 7.10 -0.12
CA SER A 102 15.63 6.04 -0.88
C SER A 102 15.06 5.90 -2.29
N LYS A 103 13.75 6.09 -2.47
CA LYS A 103 13.09 6.13 -3.78
C LYS A 103 13.59 7.32 -4.58
N ALA A 104 13.55 8.52 -4.00
CA ALA A 104 14.03 9.76 -4.62
C ALA A 104 15.49 9.64 -5.08
N SER A 105 16.37 9.09 -4.22
CA SER A 105 17.78 8.86 -4.56
C SER A 105 17.94 7.87 -5.73
N SER A 106 17.13 6.81 -5.77
CA SER A 106 17.17 5.83 -6.88
C SER A 106 16.65 6.45 -8.18
N MET A 107 15.55 7.21 -8.13
CA MET A 107 15.01 7.95 -9.28
C MET A 107 16.03 8.95 -9.83
N GLN A 108 16.69 9.71 -8.96
CA GLN A 108 17.73 10.65 -9.35
C GLN A 108 18.93 9.95 -10.01
N THR A 109 19.30 8.76 -9.54
CA THR A 109 20.35 7.95 -10.17
C THR A 109 19.95 7.54 -11.57
N ILE A 110 18.72 7.05 -11.75
CA ILE A 110 18.16 6.68 -13.06
C ILE A 110 18.19 7.90 -14.00
N GLU A 111 17.72 9.05 -13.53
CA GLU A 111 17.66 10.28 -14.32
C GLU A 111 19.05 10.77 -14.75
N ARG A 112 20.05 10.73 -13.87
CA ARG A 112 21.43 11.09 -14.24
C ARG A 112 22.01 10.15 -15.29
N SER A 113 21.73 8.85 -15.20
CA SER A 113 22.22 7.83 -16.12
C SER A 113 21.54 7.92 -17.49
N TRP A 114 20.21 8.04 -17.52
CA TRP A 114 19.42 8.01 -18.77
C TRP A 114 19.02 9.38 -19.30
N LYS A 115 19.40 10.45 -18.60
CA LYS A 115 19.09 11.86 -18.92
C LYS A 115 17.60 12.19 -18.97
N GLN A 116 16.76 11.34 -18.38
CA GLN A 116 15.31 11.49 -18.34
C GLN A 116 14.72 10.87 -17.07
N PRO A 117 13.62 11.43 -16.53
CA PRO A 117 12.91 10.85 -15.41
C PRO A 117 12.43 9.42 -15.69
N VAL A 118 12.49 8.53 -14.70
CA VAL A 118 12.10 7.11 -14.83
C VAL A 118 10.69 6.92 -15.41
N ALA A 119 9.76 7.81 -15.05
CA ALA A 119 8.39 7.79 -15.53
C ALA A 119 8.30 8.02 -17.05
N GLN A 120 9.21 8.81 -17.63
CA GLN A 120 9.26 9.07 -19.07
C GLN A 120 10.03 7.99 -19.83
N VAL A 121 11.02 7.36 -19.18
CA VAL A 121 11.83 6.30 -19.80
C VAL A 121 11.04 5.01 -19.98
N ILE A 122 10.27 4.59 -18.96
CA ILE A 122 9.55 3.32 -19.01
C ILE A 122 8.24 3.49 -19.80
N PRO A 123 8.03 2.69 -20.88
CA PRO A 123 6.83 2.80 -21.72
C PRO A 123 5.54 2.52 -20.95
N HIS A 124 4.48 3.26 -21.30
CA HIS A 124 3.18 3.23 -20.62
C HIS A 124 2.61 1.81 -20.51
N ARG A 125 2.80 0.96 -21.53
CA ARG A 125 2.32 -0.44 -21.58
C ARG A 125 2.86 -1.34 -20.47
N ILE A 126 4.08 -1.10 -20.01
CA ILE A 126 4.73 -1.88 -18.95
C ILE A 126 4.96 -1.05 -17.68
N ARG A 127 4.44 0.18 -17.63
CA ARG A 127 4.69 1.07 -16.49
C ARG A 127 3.96 0.55 -15.25
N PRO A 128 4.63 0.44 -14.09
CA PRO A 128 3.95 0.07 -12.86
C PRO A 128 3.00 1.19 -12.42
N SER A 129 1.88 0.81 -11.80
CA SER A 129 0.93 1.77 -11.22
C SER A 129 1.51 2.53 -10.03
N ALA A 130 2.46 1.92 -9.30
CA ALA A 130 3.19 2.54 -8.20
C ALA A 130 4.65 2.09 -8.24
N TRP A 131 5.57 2.99 -7.89
CA TRP A 131 7.00 2.68 -7.85
C TRP A 131 7.42 2.18 -6.47
N SER A 132 7.67 0.89 -6.36
CA SER A 132 8.21 0.31 -5.13
C SER A 132 9.69 0.66 -4.97
N LYS A 133 10.16 0.75 -3.72
CA LYS A 133 11.57 1.03 -3.40
C LYS A 133 12.52 0.03 -4.06
N HIS A 134 12.18 -1.26 -4.02
CA HIS A 134 13.04 -2.31 -4.57
C HIS A 134 13.11 -2.24 -6.11
N LEU A 135 11.99 -1.99 -6.79
CA LEU A 135 11.96 -1.80 -8.24
C LEU A 135 12.85 -0.63 -8.67
N LEU A 136 12.72 0.53 -8.01
CA LEU A 136 13.56 1.69 -8.34
C LEU A 136 15.04 1.42 -8.09
N PHE A 137 15.38 0.73 -7.00
CA PHE A 137 16.76 0.37 -6.71
C PHE A 137 17.36 -0.53 -7.79
N THR A 138 16.64 -1.59 -8.20
CA THR A 138 17.11 -2.50 -9.26
C THR A 138 17.22 -1.79 -10.61
N LEU A 139 16.26 -0.91 -10.95
CA LEU A 139 16.33 -0.08 -12.15
C LEU A 139 17.51 0.90 -12.12
N ALA A 140 17.81 1.51 -10.97
CA ALA A 140 18.97 2.37 -10.80
C ALA A 140 20.30 1.61 -10.93
N THR A 141 20.31 0.32 -10.60
CA THR A 141 21.47 -0.56 -10.89
C THR A 141 21.58 -0.84 -12.38
N LEU A 142 20.47 -1.22 -13.04
CA LEU A 142 20.47 -1.45 -14.49
C LEU A 142 20.85 -0.19 -15.27
N SER A 143 20.39 0.99 -14.85
CA SER A 143 20.66 2.25 -15.53
C SER A 143 22.14 2.63 -15.53
N ARG A 144 22.91 2.14 -14.56
CA ARG A 144 24.37 2.35 -14.48
C ARG A 144 25.14 1.46 -15.45
N ILE A 145 24.56 0.32 -15.84
CA ILE A 145 25.24 -0.70 -16.65
C ILE A 145 24.83 -0.59 -18.12
N LYS A 146 23.56 -0.27 -18.40
CA LYS A 146 23.00 -0.27 -19.76
C LYS A 146 22.47 1.09 -20.21
N PRO A 147 22.71 1.47 -21.48
CA PRO A 147 22.11 2.66 -22.05
C PRO A 147 20.59 2.51 -22.13
N ARG A 148 19.89 3.65 -22.06
CA ARG A 148 18.42 3.71 -21.96
C ARG A 148 17.70 2.81 -22.96
N GLN A 149 18.04 2.92 -24.25
CA GLN A 149 17.32 2.23 -25.32
C GLN A 149 17.44 0.71 -25.20
N GLU A 150 18.65 0.21 -24.94
CA GLU A 150 18.91 -1.21 -24.76
C GLU A 150 18.22 -1.74 -23.49
N ALA A 151 18.32 -1.00 -22.38
CA ALA A 151 17.66 -1.36 -21.13
C ALA A 151 16.13 -1.50 -21.31
N VAL A 152 15.47 -0.54 -21.99
CA VAL A 152 14.02 -0.61 -22.23
C VAL A 152 13.65 -1.83 -23.08
N MET A 153 14.40 -2.12 -24.16
CA MET A 153 14.13 -3.31 -24.98
C MET A 153 14.27 -4.61 -24.17
N LEU A 154 15.31 -4.72 -23.34
CA LEU A 154 15.54 -5.89 -22.49
C LEU A 154 14.43 -6.05 -21.43
N LEU A 155 13.99 -4.94 -20.83
CA LEU A 155 12.90 -4.94 -19.86
C LEU A 155 11.59 -5.40 -20.51
N GLU A 156 11.26 -4.92 -21.71
CA GLU A 156 10.06 -5.34 -22.44
C GLU A 156 10.10 -6.81 -22.81
N ALA A 157 11.25 -7.29 -23.31
CA ALA A 157 11.46 -8.71 -23.58
C ALA A 157 11.29 -9.53 -22.29
N SER A 158 11.84 -9.08 -21.17
CA SER A 158 11.72 -9.75 -19.87
C SER A 158 10.28 -9.83 -19.38
N VAL A 159 9.48 -8.77 -19.57
CA VAL A 159 8.04 -8.75 -19.22
C VAL A 159 7.24 -9.69 -20.13
N ASN A 160 7.51 -9.69 -21.43
CA ASN A 160 6.81 -10.54 -22.42
C ASN A 160 7.16 -12.03 -22.27
N ASN A 161 8.39 -12.34 -21.82
CA ASN A 161 8.86 -13.71 -21.63
C ASN A 161 8.59 -14.26 -20.23
N ARG A 162 7.67 -13.68 -19.47
CA ARG A 162 7.32 -14.21 -18.15
C ARG A 162 6.74 -15.62 -18.28
N PRO A 163 7.10 -16.55 -17.38
CA PRO A 163 6.47 -17.86 -17.34
C PRO A 163 4.95 -17.69 -17.20
N PRO A 164 4.12 -18.46 -17.93
CA PRO A 164 2.66 -18.35 -17.86
C PRO A 164 2.08 -18.68 -16.48
N ARG A 165 2.85 -19.35 -15.62
CA ARG A 165 2.53 -19.59 -14.21
C ARG A 165 2.83 -18.40 -13.29
N SER A 166 3.58 -17.40 -13.76
CA SER A 166 3.89 -16.18 -13.04
C SER A 166 2.78 -15.14 -13.27
N ARG A 167 2.51 -14.34 -12.23
CA ARG A 167 1.48 -13.29 -12.18
C ARG A 167 1.35 -12.54 -13.53
N GLN A 168 0.17 -12.64 -14.16
CA GLN A 168 -0.16 -12.03 -15.46
C GLN A 168 -0.34 -10.50 -15.38
N THR A 169 0.52 -9.78 -14.67
CA THR A 169 0.49 -8.32 -14.71
C THR A 169 1.26 -7.84 -15.92
N SER A 170 0.70 -7.00 -16.78
CA SER A 170 1.46 -6.34 -17.87
C SER A 170 2.53 -5.39 -17.32
N ASN A 171 2.41 -4.99 -16.06
CA ASN A 171 3.27 -4.01 -15.39
C ASN A 171 4.62 -4.60 -15.01
N LEU A 172 5.69 -3.84 -15.22
CA LEU A 172 7.06 -4.15 -14.83
C LEU A 172 7.20 -4.41 -13.33
N MET A 173 7.92 -5.47 -12.98
CA MET A 173 8.23 -5.90 -11.62
C MET A 173 9.74 -5.95 -11.39
N ALA A 174 10.18 -5.88 -10.14
CA ALA A 174 11.60 -5.94 -9.80
C ALA A 174 12.27 -7.26 -10.24
N SER A 175 11.53 -8.37 -10.23
CA SER A 175 12.00 -9.66 -10.73
C SER A 175 12.35 -9.62 -12.23
N ASP A 176 11.65 -8.82 -13.03
CA ASP A 176 11.98 -8.68 -14.46
C ASP A 176 13.29 -7.96 -14.66
N VAL A 177 13.53 -6.92 -13.85
CA VAL A 177 14.78 -6.15 -13.85
C VAL A 177 15.94 -7.03 -13.40
N ASN A 178 15.74 -7.85 -12.36
CA ASN A 178 16.77 -8.79 -11.89
C ASN A 178 17.13 -9.83 -12.96
N ARG A 179 16.16 -10.39 -13.69
CA ARG A 179 16.47 -11.30 -14.81
C ARG A 179 17.32 -10.61 -15.88
N VAL A 180 17.03 -9.35 -16.19
CA VAL A 180 17.85 -8.57 -17.13
C VAL A 180 19.27 -8.36 -16.58
N LEU A 181 19.39 -8.00 -15.30
CA LEU A 181 20.70 -7.83 -14.64
C LEU A 181 21.52 -9.13 -14.67
N GLU A 182 20.92 -10.27 -14.37
CA GLU A 182 21.56 -11.59 -14.44
C GLU A 182 22.03 -11.92 -15.86
N GLN A 183 21.19 -11.70 -16.87
CA GLN A 183 21.56 -11.90 -18.28
C GLN A 183 22.77 -11.05 -18.67
N VAL A 184 22.79 -9.77 -18.26
CA VAL A 184 23.91 -8.87 -18.54
C VAL A 184 25.19 -9.34 -17.87
N SER A 185 25.14 -9.75 -16.60
CA SER A 185 26.31 -10.27 -15.88
C SER A 185 26.89 -11.55 -16.48
N THR A 186 26.04 -12.45 -16.99
CA THR A 186 26.53 -13.70 -17.61
C THR A 186 27.23 -13.49 -18.95
N HIS A 187 26.89 -12.42 -19.68
CA HIS A 187 27.53 -12.10 -20.96
C HIS A 187 28.90 -11.44 -20.81
N GLU A 188 29.15 -10.68 -19.73
CA GLU A 188 30.45 -10.03 -19.49
C GLU A 188 31.56 -11.03 -19.13
N HIS A 189 31.21 -12.20 -18.57
CA HIS A 189 32.18 -13.25 -18.22
C HIS A 189 32.45 -14.27 -19.32
N LYS A 190 31.73 -14.20 -20.45
CA LYS A 190 31.91 -15.10 -21.60
C LYS A 190 32.79 -14.46 -22.68
N VAL A 191 33.98 -14.00 -22.28
CA VAL A 191 35.05 -13.75 -23.25
C VAL A 191 35.47 -15.11 -23.83
N PRO A 192 35.47 -15.30 -25.16
CA PRO A 192 35.92 -16.55 -25.76
C PRO A 192 37.40 -16.69 -25.44
N ASN A 193 37.72 -17.61 -24.54
CA ASN A 193 39.07 -18.06 -24.30
C ASN A 193 39.51 -18.77 -25.58
N ASN A 194 40.12 -18.00 -26.49
CA ASN A 194 40.67 -18.50 -27.73
C ASN A 194 41.66 -19.60 -27.36
N SER A 195 41.34 -20.81 -27.78
CA SER A 195 42.16 -22.00 -27.67
C SER A 195 43.56 -21.74 -28.22
N SER A 196 44.53 -21.61 -27.32
CA SER A 196 45.92 -21.92 -27.63
C SER A 196 46.22 -23.32 -27.08
N PRO A 197 46.61 -24.29 -27.91
CA PRO A 197 47.03 -25.62 -27.45
C PRO A 197 48.50 -25.56 -27.00
N ARG A 198 48.90 -26.55 -26.17
CA ARG A 198 50.22 -26.74 -25.50
C ARG A 198 50.42 -25.89 -24.24
N SER A 199 50.90 -26.41 -23.11
CA SER A 199 51.74 -27.59 -22.90
C SER A 199 51.53 -28.11 -21.47
N SER A 200 51.48 -29.42 -21.35
CA SER A 200 51.72 -30.21 -20.15
C SER A 200 52.91 -29.71 -19.31
N ARG A 201 52.75 -29.66 -17.98
CA ARG A 201 53.73 -30.17 -17.02
C ARG A 201 53.17 -30.32 -15.61
N LEU A 202 53.62 -31.41 -15.00
CA LEU A 202 53.29 -32.01 -13.71
C LEU A 202 53.94 -31.29 -12.52
N SER A 203 53.45 -31.65 -11.32
CA SER A 203 54.12 -31.57 -10.01
C SER A 203 54.14 -30.16 -9.38
N GLU A 204 54.02 -29.92 -8.07
CA GLU A 204 54.26 -30.77 -6.90
C GLU A 204 53.71 -30.10 -5.62
N LYS A 205 53.64 -30.89 -4.55
CA LYS A 205 53.25 -30.57 -3.16
C LYS A 205 54.07 -29.46 -2.50
N SER A 206 53.47 -28.71 -1.56
CA SER A 206 53.99 -28.46 -0.18
C SER A 206 53.15 -27.36 0.50
N SER A 207 52.47 -27.65 1.62
CA SER A 207 52.92 -27.42 3.01
C SER A 207 52.70 -25.99 3.54
N SER A 208 51.73 -25.88 4.44
CA SER A 208 51.75 -25.22 5.76
C SER A 208 52.49 -23.88 5.97
N LYS A 209 51.79 -22.86 6.50
CA LYS A 209 52.02 -22.33 7.86
C LYS A 209 51.06 -21.20 8.24
N ASP A 210 50.58 -21.31 9.48
CA ASP A 210 49.93 -20.29 10.29
C ASP A 210 50.80 -19.04 10.50
N PHE A 211 50.18 -17.86 10.58
CA PHE A 211 50.68 -16.75 11.40
C PHE A 211 49.54 -15.86 11.91
N ILE A 212 49.65 -15.51 13.19
CA ILE A 212 48.73 -14.80 14.07
C ILE A 212 49.00 -13.28 14.04
N SER A 213 47.94 -12.46 13.85
CA SER A 213 47.59 -11.10 14.39
C SER A 213 48.68 -9.97 14.41
N PRO A 214 48.43 -8.69 14.83
CA PRO A 214 47.22 -8.00 15.34
C PRO A 214 46.95 -6.54 14.86
N SER A 215 45.79 -5.99 15.30
CA SER A 215 45.46 -4.56 15.51
C SER A 215 45.28 -3.67 14.25
N SER A 216 44.54 -2.55 14.21
CA SER A 216 43.88 -1.70 15.21
C SER A 216 42.85 -0.78 14.50
N SER A 217 41.85 -0.35 15.27
CA SER A 217 40.71 0.57 15.00
C SER A 217 41.08 1.92 14.33
N PRO A 218 40.14 2.76 13.81
CA PRO A 218 39.19 3.46 14.67
C PRO A 218 37.75 3.71 14.16
N VAL A 219 36.90 3.90 15.16
CA VAL A 219 35.53 4.39 15.18
C VAL A 219 35.46 5.85 14.71
N ALA A 220 34.53 6.15 13.80
CA ALA A 220 34.16 7.54 13.47
C ALA A 220 32.88 7.92 14.21
N SER A 221 33.03 8.88 15.13
CA SER A 221 31.98 9.53 15.90
C SER A 221 31.03 10.33 15.00
N ILE A 222 29.73 10.10 15.16
CA ILE A 222 28.67 10.94 14.59
C ILE A 222 28.36 12.04 15.61
N SER A 223 28.70 13.28 15.28
CA SER A 223 28.29 14.47 16.04
C SER A 223 27.43 15.41 15.18
N GLY A 224 26.32 15.85 15.77
CA GLY A 224 25.75 17.20 15.61
C GLY A 224 25.06 17.55 14.29
N PHE A 225 23.74 17.38 14.23
CA PHE A 225 22.90 18.25 13.40
C PHE A 225 21.81 18.90 14.27
N ASN A 226 22.05 20.16 14.63
CA ASN A 226 21.06 21.06 15.20
C ASN A 226 20.06 21.43 14.09
N TYR A 227 18.77 21.17 14.35
CA TYR A 227 17.67 21.72 13.56
C TYR A 227 17.18 22.99 14.25
N THR A 228 17.57 24.15 13.74
CA THR A 228 16.85 25.41 13.95
C THR A 228 15.80 25.53 12.86
N ALA A 229 14.54 25.38 13.24
CA ALA A 229 13.39 25.74 12.41
C ALA A 229 13.28 27.27 12.41
N SER A 230 13.28 27.88 11.22
CA SER A 230 12.94 29.28 11.05
C SER A 230 11.53 29.35 10.45
N ASP A 231 10.65 29.99 11.21
CA ASP A 231 9.32 30.43 10.83
C ASP A 231 9.36 31.42 9.67
N ALA A 232 8.46 31.25 8.71
CA ALA A 232 8.04 32.30 7.80
C ALA A 232 6.56 32.10 7.43
N ASN A 233 5.71 32.63 8.31
CA ASN A 233 4.58 33.52 8.02
C ASN A 233 3.98 33.46 6.58
N LEU A 234 2.78 32.91 6.47
CA LEU A 234 1.89 33.09 5.31
C LEU A 234 0.64 33.83 5.76
N SER A 235 0.37 34.94 5.07
CA SER A 235 -0.80 35.80 5.27
C SER A 235 -2.00 35.31 4.46
N ASN A 236 -3.14 35.24 5.15
CA ASN A 236 -4.51 35.56 4.73
C ASN A 236 -4.87 35.52 3.24
N LEU A 237 -5.87 34.68 2.90
CA LEU A 237 -7.00 35.09 2.06
C LEU A 237 -8.20 34.15 2.25
N SER A 238 -9.31 34.75 2.64
CA SER A 238 -10.65 34.18 2.82
C SER A 238 -11.57 34.67 1.69
N SER A 239 -12.50 33.81 1.24
CA SER A 239 -13.78 34.14 0.56
C SER A 239 -14.47 32.82 0.18
N SER A 240 -15.53 32.42 0.87
CA SER A 240 -16.95 32.75 0.67
C SER A 240 -17.64 31.81 -0.33
N SER A 241 -18.55 31.01 0.21
CA SER A 241 -19.48 30.11 -0.45
C SER A 241 -20.58 30.86 -1.19
N ASP A 242 -21.07 30.31 -2.29
CA ASP A 242 -22.48 30.39 -2.66
C ASP A 242 -22.91 29.09 -3.33
N GLY A 243 -24.11 28.63 -2.96
CA GLY A 243 -24.67 27.34 -3.30
C GLY A 243 -25.53 27.37 -4.56
N GLU A 244 -25.30 26.40 -5.44
CA GLU A 244 -26.22 26.00 -6.50
C GLU A 244 -26.46 24.49 -6.42
N THR A 245 -27.72 24.12 -6.21
CA THR A 245 -28.20 22.73 -6.14
C THR A 245 -28.27 22.16 -7.56
N THR A 246 -27.13 21.69 -8.06
CA THR A 246 -27.04 21.02 -9.36
C THR A 246 -27.35 19.54 -9.18
N LEU A 247 -28.41 19.05 -9.84
CA LEU A 247 -28.72 17.62 -9.95
C LEU A 247 -27.57 16.92 -10.70
N CYS A 248 -26.68 16.27 -9.95
CA CYS A 248 -25.52 15.57 -10.49
C CYS A 248 -25.94 14.32 -11.28
N SER A 249 -25.52 14.25 -12.55
CA SER A 249 -25.54 13.02 -13.34
C SER A 249 -24.61 11.96 -12.72
N PRO A 250 -24.97 10.67 -12.74
CA PRO A 250 -24.26 9.58 -12.05
C PRO A 250 -22.89 9.20 -12.65
N SER A 251 -22.37 9.95 -13.63
CA SER A 251 -21.14 9.62 -14.35
C SER A 251 -19.87 10.32 -13.84
N SER A 252 -19.97 11.11 -12.77
CA SER A 252 -18.81 11.71 -12.09
C SER A 252 -18.79 11.26 -10.63
N MET A 253 -18.18 10.10 -10.35
CA MET A 253 -18.02 9.51 -9.01
C MET A 253 -16.99 10.28 -8.16
N GLY A 254 -17.18 11.59 -7.98
CA GLY A 254 -16.34 12.43 -7.13
C GLY A 254 -17.21 13.24 -6.18
N CYS A 255 -17.78 12.61 -5.16
CA CYS A 255 -18.35 13.38 -4.05
C CYS A 255 -17.21 14.02 -3.26
N GLU A 256 -17.21 15.34 -3.09
CA GLU A 256 -16.25 16.09 -2.25
C GLU A 256 -16.56 15.97 -0.75
N CYS A 257 -17.33 14.98 -0.35
CA CYS A 257 -17.76 14.83 1.02
C CYS A 257 -16.59 14.47 1.95
N SER A 258 -16.80 14.79 3.24
CA SER A 258 -15.82 14.67 4.33
C SER A 258 -15.03 13.34 4.27
N PRO A 259 -13.75 13.31 4.68
CA PRO A 259 -12.91 12.11 4.74
C PRO A 259 -13.54 10.93 5.48
N ILE A 260 -14.53 11.20 6.35
CA ILE A 260 -15.32 10.17 7.03
C ILE A 260 -16.07 9.24 6.07
N CYS A 261 -16.37 9.69 4.83
CA CYS A 261 -17.01 8.90 3.79
C CYS A 261 -16.03 8.06 2.96
N LEU A 262 -14.71 8.19 3.18
CA LEU A 262 -13.70 7.49 2.39
C LEU A 262 -13.86 5.95 2.40
N PRO A 263 -14.21 5.28 3.51
CA PRO A 263 -14.48 3.84 3.50
C PRO A 263 -15.61 3.47 2.53
N LEU A 264 -16.70 4.25 2.52
CA LEU A 264 -17.82 4.05 1.60
C LEU A 264 -17.40 4.30 0.16
N MET A 265 -16.62 5.35 -0.12
CA MET A 265 -16.09 5.63 -1.47
C MET A 265 -15.26 4.47 -2.03
N ILE A 266 -14.41 3.86 -1.19
CA ILE A 266 -13.57 2.73 -1.59
C ILE A 266 -14.43 1.49 -1.89
N LEU A 267 -15.47 1.26 -1.10
CA LEU A 267 -16.37 0.13 -1.28
C LEU A 267 -17.28 0.30 -2.51
N LEU A 268 -17.85 1.50 -2.69
CA LEU A 268 -18.77 1.82 -3.78
C LEU A 268 -18.09 1.95 -5.14
N SER A 269 -16.80 2.28 -5.18
CA SER A 269 -16.01 2.32 -6.43
C SER A 269 -15.68 0.93 -6.99
N SER A 270 -15.91 -0.13 -6.21
CA SER A 270 -15.78 -1.51 -6.66
C SER A 270 -17.15 -2.00 -7.12
N ASN A 271 -17.33 -2.27 -8.43
CA ASN A 271 -18.54 -2.94 -8.95
C ASN A 271 -18.92 -4.10 -8.01
N PRO A 272 -20.13 -4.15 -7.45
CA PRO A 272 -20.45 -5.12 -6.40
C PRO A 272 -21.08 -6.39 -7.00
N PRO A 273 -20.35 -7.50 -7.20
CA PRO A 273 -20.96 -8.81 -7.16
C PRO A 273 -21.02 -9.27 -5.70
N ASP A 274 -22.23 -9.48 -5.19
CA ASP A 274 -22.54 -10.16 -3.92
C ASP A 274 -21.74 -9.67 -2.69
N ILE A 275 -22.13 -8.51 -2.16
CA ILE A 275 -21.69 -8.13 -0.82
C ILE A 275 -22.45 -8.99 0.20
N ARG A 276 -21.68 -9.73 1.00
CA ARG A 276 -22.21 -10.53 2.11
C ARG A 276 -23.01 -9.68 3.11
N GLU A 277 -24.10 -10.25 3.62
CA GLU A 277 -25.00 -9.57 4.57
C GLU A 277 -24.28 -9.12 5.85
N GLU A 278 -23.32 -9.91 6.34
CA GLU A 278 -22.56 -9.56 7.55
C GLU A 278 -21.69 -8.31 7.33
N LEU A 279 -21.17 -8.11 6.12
CA LEU A 279 -20.40 -6.91 5.79
C LEU A 279 -21.32 -5.68 5.71
N VAL A 280 -22.53 -5.82 5.14
CA VAL A 280 -23.52 -4.75 5.10
C VAL A 280 -23.88 -4.30 6.52
N LEU A 281 -24.14 -5.25 7.42
CA LEU A 281 -24.43 -4.96 8.83
C LEU A 281 -23.23 -4.30 9.55
N GLY A 282 -22.01 -4.76 9.26
CA GLY A 282 -20.79 -4.11 9.75
C GLY A 282 -20.67 -2.66 9.31
N LEU A 283 -21.03 -2.35 8.06
CA LEU A 283 -21.05 -0.98 7.56
C LEU A 283 -22.13 -0.12 8.21
N PHE A 284 -23.29 -0.68 8.51
CA PHE A 284 -24.35 0.01 9.24
C PHE A 284 -23.91 0.34 10.67
N ARG A 285 -23.32 -0.62 11.40
CA ARG A 285 -22.76 -0.42 12.74
C ARG A 285 -21.66 0.64 12.74
N TRP A 286 -20.77 0.62 11.74
CA TRP A 286 -19.74 1.63 11.58
C TRP A 286 -20.35 3.02 11.35
N ALA A 287 -21.28 3.15 10.39
CA ALA A 287 -21.94 4.40 10.07
C ALA A 287 -22.70 4.98 11.28
N GLN A 288 -23.35 4.13 12.06
CA GLN A 288 -23.97 4.50 13.35
C GLN A 288 -22.91 5.04 14.33
N SER A 289 -21.76 4.37 14.46
CA SER A 289 -20.69 4.75 15.40
C SER A 289 -20.06 6.11 15.10
N VAL A 290 -20.09 6.55 13.84
CA VAL A 290 -19.56 7.86 13.40
C VAL A 290 -20.64 8.94 13.26
N SER A 291 -21.87 8.62 13.68
CA SER A 291 -23.11 9.40 13.50
C SER A 291 -23.57 9.50 12.04
N TRP A 292 -24.84 9.15 11.80
CA TRP A 292 -25.48 9.26 10.49
C TRP A 292 -25.42 10.67 9.90
N SER A 293 -25.51 11.70 10.74
CA SER A 293 -25.44 13.10 10.34
C SER A 293 -24.07 13.52 9.78
N SER A 294 -23.02 12.73 10.04
CA SER A 294 -21.67 12.97 9.51
C SER A 294 -21.51 12.49 8.06
N LEU A 295 -22.47 11.71 7.54
CA LEU A 295 -22.46 11.19 6.17
C LEU A 295 -23.31 12.08 5.26
N CYS A 296 -22.87 12.26 4.02
CA CYS A 296 -23.69 12.96 3.04
C CYS A 296 -24.87 12.09 2.58
N LEU A 297 -25.94 12.74 2.12
CA LEU A 297 -27.15 12.05 1.68
C LEU A 297 -26.86 10.99 0.61
N TRP A 298 -26.03 11.31 -0.39
CA TRP A 298 -25.70 10.37 -1.46
C TRP A 298 -25.06 9.08 -0.93
N HIS A 299 -24.09 9.19 -0.02
CA HIS A 299 -23.46 8.02 0.59
C HIS A 299 -24.40 7.23 1.48
N MET A 300 -25.33 7.92 2.18
CA MET A 300 -26.37 7.25 2.94
C MET A 300 -27.34 6.47 2.02
N GLN A 301 -27.72 7.04 0.89
CA GLN A 301 -28.56 6.39 -0.11
C GLN A 301 -27.86 5.16 -0.71
N CYS A 302 -26.58 5.28 -1.06
CA CYS A 302 -25.77 4.15 -1.51
C CYS A 302 -25.66 3.05 -0.44
N LEU A 303 -25.47 3.43 0.83
CA LEU A 303 -25.39 2.49 1.94
C LEU A 303 -26.71 1.74 2.13
N ALA A 304 -27.84 2.43 2.09
CA ALA A 304 -29.16 1.83 2.19
C ALA A 304 -29.52 0.97 0.97
N ALA A 305 -29.06 1.33 -0.23
CA ALA A 305 -29.29 0.55 -1.44
C ALA A 305 -28.74 -0.88 -1.36
N PHE A 306 -27.72 -1.14 -0.53
CA PHE A 306 -27.22 -2.51 -0.31
C PHE A 306 -28.25 -3.45 0.32
N LYS A 307 -29.17 -2.95 1.14
CA LYS A 307 -30.22 -3.76 1.80
C LYS A 307 -31.58 -3.59 1.14
N PHE A 308 -31.88 -2.38 0.68
CA PHE A 308 -33.22 -2.02 0.21
C PHE A 308 -33.32 -1.85 -1.31
N GLY A 309 -32.20 -1.91 -2.04
CA GLY A 309 -32.16 -1.70 -3.49
C GLY A 309 -32.37 -0.25 -3.91
N ASP A 310 -32.66 -0.04 -5.19
CA ASP A 310 -32.65 1.30 -5.83
C ASP A 310 -33.68 2.28 -5.26
N GLN A 311 -34.71 1.79 -4.58
CA GLN A 311 -35.71 2.64 -3.92
C GLN A 311 -35.10 3.56 -2.84
N ALA A 312 -33.96 3.16 -2.25
CA ALA A 312 -33.27 3.94 -1.24
C ALA A 312 -32.76 5.30 -1.76
N PHE A 313 -32.55 5.45 -3.07
CA PHE A 313 -32.12 6.72 -3.68
C PHE A 313 -33.20 7.80 -3.69
N PHE A 314 -34.46 7.45 -3.41
CA PHE A 314 -35.57 8.41 -3.31
C PHE A 314 -35.88 8.83 -1.88
N TRP A 315 -35.23 8.21 -0.89
CA TRP A 315 -35.50 8.47 0.52
C TRP A 315 -34.81 9.75 1.00
N ALA A 316 -35.50 10.46 1.89
CA ALA A 316 -34.93 11.54 2.66
C ALA A 316 -33.97 11.00 3.74
N GLN A 317 -33.05 11.84 4.21
CA GLN A 317 -32.05 11.42 5.21
C GLN A 317 -32.68 10.78 6.46
N SER A 318 -33.77 11.35 6.98
CA SER A 318 -34.49 10.83 8.15
C SER A 318 -35.12 9.46 7.91
N GLU A 319 -35.63 9.21 6.72
CA GLU A 319 -36.22 7.92 6.34
C GLU A 319 -35.14 6.84 6.23
N ILE A 320 -34.00 7.19 5.62
CA ILE A 320 -32.84 6.30 5.55
C ILE A 320 -32.36 5.92 6.95
N ILE A 321 -32.19 6.90 7.85
CA ILE A 321 -31.78 6.65 9.24
C ILE A 321 -32.75 5.69 9.93
N HIS A 322 -34.05 5.97 9.82
CA HIS A 322 -35.09 5.15 10.45
C HIS A 322 -35.02 3.69 9.98
N HIS A 323 -34.93 3.45 8.67
CA HIS A 323 -34.86 2.10 8.12
C HIS A 323 -33.56 1.36 8.49
N LEU A 324 -32.42 2.05 8.46
CA LEU A 324 -31.14 1.46 8.85
C LEU A 324 -31.10 1.11 10.34
N GLU A 325 -31.67 1.96 11.20
CA GLU A 325 -31.78 1.69 12.64
C GLU A 325 -32.72 0.53 12.95
N GLN A 326 -33.83 0.40 12.21
CA GLN A 326 -34.71 -0.78 12.33
C GLN A 326 -33.97 -2.08 11.99
N VAL A 327 -33.21 -2.12 10.90
CA VAL A 327 -32.42 -3.31 10.53
C VAL A 327 -31.40 -3.66 11.61
N LEU A 328 -30.74 -2.66 12.21
CA LEU A 328 -29.80 -2.88 13.31
C LEU A 328 -30.49 -3.42 14.57
N LEU A 329 -31.68 -2.91 14.91
CA LEU A 329 -32.47 -3.35 16.06
C LEU A 329 -32.97 -4.80 15.89
N GLU A 330 -33.52 -5.14 14.72
CA GLU A 330 -33.97 -6.50 14.40
C GLU A 330 -32.81 -7.50 14.56
N HIS A 331 -31.62 -7.12 14.09
CA HIS A 331 -30.45 -7.99 14.18
C HIS A 331 -29.99 -8.21 15.63
N ILE A 332 -30.04 -7.17 16.48
CA ILE A 332 -29.70 -7.30 17.92
C ILE A 332 -30.66 -8.27 18.61
N ILE A 333 -31.96 -8.16 18.35
CA ILE A 333 -32.98 -9.05 18.94
C ILE A 333 -32.71 -10.50 18.54
N THR A 334 -32.38 -10.76 17.27
CA THR A 334 -32.07 -12.12 16.82
C THR A 334 -30.80 -12.71 17.44
N GLU A 335 -29.78 -11.90 17.74
CA GLU A 335 -28.56 -12.35 18.41
C GLU A 335 -28.83 -12.70 19.89
N GLU A 336 -29.69 -11.94 20.59
CA GLU A 336 -30.07 -12.20 21.98
C GLU A 336 -30.90 -13.48 22.14
N ASP A 337 -31.80 -13.78 21.20
CA ASP A 337 -32.59 -15.01 21.21
C ASP A 337 -31.72 -16.27 20.97
N LEU A 338 -30.73 -16.19 20.09
CA LEU A 338 -29.79 -17.29 19.83
C LEU A 338 -28.90 -17.58 21.05
N THR A 339 -28.41 -16.53 21.72
CA THR A 339 -27.56 -16.67 22.91
C THR A 339 -28.34 -17.16 24.13
N SER A 340 -29.60 -16.72 24.28
CA SER A 340 -30.48 -17.18 25.36
C SER A 340 -30.86 -18.67 25.21
N ASN A 341 -31.07 -19.14 23.98
CA ASN A 341 -31.38 -20.54 23.70
C ASN A 341 -30.17 -21.48 23.92
N LEU A 342 -28.93 -20.99 23.74
CA LEU A 342 -27.71 -21.77 23.98
C LEU A 342 -27.36 -21.89 25.48
N LEU A 343 -27.88 -21.01 26.34
CA LEU A 343 -27.66 -21.07 27.79
C LEU A 343 -28.68 -21.96 28.54
N CYS A 344 -29.77 -22.37 27.87
CA CYS A 344 -30.78 -23.29 28.42
C CYS A 344 -30.61 -24.75 27.96
N MET A 345 -29.56 -25.07 27.20
CA MET A 345 -29.12 -26.43 26.87
C MET A 345 -27.85 -26.77 27.65
#